data_AF-A0A3C0Q552-F1
#
_entry.id   AF-A0A3C0Q552-F1
#
_cell.length_a   1.000
_cell.length_b   1.000
_cell.length_c   1.000
_cell.angle_alpha   90.00
_cell.angle_beta   90.00
_cell.angle_gamma   90.00
#
_symmetry.space_group_name_H-M   'P 1'
#
loop_
_entity.id
_entity.type
_entity.pdbx_description
1 polymer ?
#
loop_
_entity_poly.entity_id
_entity_poly.type
_entity_poly.pdbx_seq_one_letter_code
_entity_poly.pdbx_strand_id
1 'polypeptide(L)'
;MSRKSPFSRLSFRIMGEKSDHLNLARGRLVLITAFFMLCYLVVGARLIDATIIQGYLSQQPDAIGADEGKKQDIVAEDKSKFRADIIDRNGVLLATSLKTASLFADSKKILSPVESAKGLVKIF
;
A
#
# COMPACT_ATOMS: atom_id res chain seq x y z
N MET A 1 -10.07 -45.41 43.77
CA MET A 1 -8.59 -45.47 43.67
C MET A 1 -8.11 -44.38 42.72
N SER A 2 -7.44 -43.34 43.22
CA SER A 2 -6.95 -42.22 42.41
C SER A 2 -5.46 -42.43 42.10
N ARG A 3 -5.12 -42.66 40.83
CA ARG A 3 -3.74 -42.81 40.36
C ARG A 3 -3.11 -41.42 40.21
N LYS A 4 -2.28 -41.02 41.16
CA LYS A 4 -1.43 -39.82 41.03
C LYS A 4 -0.37 -40.10 39.95
N SER A 5 -0.20 -39.18 39.00
CA SER A 5 0.80 -39.32 37.93
C SER A 5 2.23 -39.20 38.49
N PRO A 6 3.18 -40.03 38.01
CA PRO A 6 4.53 -40.13 38.56
C PRO A 6 5.46 -38.95 38.20
N PHE A 7 4.99 -38.00 37.38
CA PHE A 7 5.80 -36.91 36.83
C PHE A 7 5.63 -35.55 37.53
N SER A 8 4.93 -35.50 38.67
CA SER A 8 4.66 -34.25 39.40
C SER A 8 5.85 -33.65 40.17
N ARG A 9 7.07 -34.19 40.04
CA ARG A 9 8.24 -33.78 40.84
C ARG A 9 9.54 -33.55 40.07
N LEU A 10 9.51 -33.24 38.77
CA LEU A 10 10.70 -32.73 38.08
C LEU A 10 10.66 -31.19 37.97
N SER A 11 10.63 -30.49 39.11
CA SER A 11 11.08 -29.10 39.12
C SER A 11 12.61 -29.12 39.14
N PHE A 12 13.23 -29.26 37.97
CA PHE A 12 14.69 -29.17 37.85
C PHE A 12 15.08 -27.70 38.04
N ARG A 13 15.37 -27.33 39.29
CA ARG A 13 15.82 -25.99 39.67
C ARG A 13 17.33 -25.96 39.50
N ILE A 14 17.79 -25.55 38.31
CA ILE A 14 19.21 -25.31 38.06
C ILE A 14 19.59 -24.03 38.81
N MET A 15 20.18 -24.17 40.00
CA MET A 15 20.79 -23.08 40.76
C MET A 15 22.30 -23.24 40.72
N GLY A 16 23.03 -22.18 40.34
CA GLY A 16 24.49 -22.15 40.24
C GLY A 16 24.95 -21.28 39.06
N GLU A 17 26.25 -21.09 38.85
CA GLU A 17 26.84 -20.20 37.81
C GLU A 17 26.25 -20.37 36.39
N LYS A 18 25.79 -21.60 36.04
CA LYS A 18 25.10 -21.89 34.77
C LYS A 18 23.73 -21.21 34.64
N SER A 19 23.04 -20.89 35.75
CA SER A 19 21.79 -20.14 35.71
C SER A 19 21.99 -18.67 35.33
N ASP A 20 23.16 -18.10 35.59
CA ASP A 20 23.45 -16.70 35.21
C ASP A 20 23.59 -16.56 33.69
N HIS A 21 24.22 -17.52 33.03
CA HIS A 21 24.26 -17.57 31.57
C HIS A 21 22.85 -17.71 30.96
N LEU A 22 21.96 -18.48 31.60
CA LEU A 22 20.57 -18.62 31.17
C LEU A 22 19.75 -17.34 31.39
N ASN A 23 19.95 -16.65 32.51
CA ASN A 23 19.31 -15.36 32.79
C ASN A 23 19.77 -14.29 31.78
N LEU A 24 21.06 -14.27 31.43
CA LEU A 24 21.60 -13.36 30.41
C LEU A 24 21.03 -13.65 29.02
N ALA A 25 20.95 -14.94 28.63
CA ALA A 25 20.35 -15.35 27.37
C ALA A 25 18.85 -14.98 27.32
N ARG A 26 18.11 -15.19 28.41
CA ARG A 26 16.71 -14.79 28.53
C ARG A 26 16.54 -13.27 28.43
N GLY A 27 17.42 -12.48 29.06
CA GLY A 27 17.40 -11.02 28.96
C GLY A 27 17.57 -10.52 27.52
N ARG A 28 18.49 -11.11 26.76
CA ARG A 28 18.69 -10.79 25.34
C ARG A 28 17.46 -11.15 24.49
N LEU A 29 16.86 -12.31 24.74
CA LEU A 29 15.64 -12.72 24.06
C LEU A 29 14.50 -11.75 24.34
N VAL A 30 14.27 -11.38 25.61
CA VAL A 30 13.23 -10.41 25.98
C VAL A 30 13.45 -9.07 25.28
N LEU A 31 14.68 -8.56 25.27
CA LEU A 31 15.01 -7.29 24.60
C LEU A 31 14.72 -7.35 23.10
N ILE A 32 15.20 -8.40 22.41
CA ILE A 32 14.96 -8.58 20.98
C ILE A 32 13.45 -8.69 20.69
N THR A 33 12.72 -9.48 21.48
CA THR A 33 11.26 -9.61 21.29
C THR A 33 10.53 -8.30 21.52
N ALA A 34 10.91 -7.52 22.53
CA ALA A 34 10.32 -6.21 22.79
C ALA A 34 10.61 -5.23 21.65
N PHE A 35 11.83 -5.23 21.11
CA PHE A 35 12.21 -4.40 19.97
C PHE A 35 11.37 -4.75 18.73
N PHE A 36 11.31 -6.03 18.35
CA PHE A 36 10.50 -6.44 17.20
C PHE A 36 9.01 -6.18 17.41
N MET A 37 8.49 -6.36 18.63
CA MET A 37 7.10 -6.03 18.97
C MET A 37 6.83 -4.54 18.74
N LEU A 38 7.74 -3.65 19.16
CA LEU A 38 7.65 -2.21 18.89
C LEU A 38 7.64 -1.92 17.38
N CYS A 39 8.53 -2.54 16.60
CA CYS A 39 8.56 -2.39 15.15
C CYS A 39 7.24 -2.82 14.50
N TYR A 40 6.67 -3.96 14.94
CA TYR A 40 5.38 -4.43 14.44
C TYR A 40 4.23 -3.49 14.82
N LEU A 41 4.24 -2.87 15.99
CA LEU A 41 3.26 -1.85 16.35
C LEU A 41 3.32 -0.64 15.43
N VAL A 42 4.53 -0.17 15.07
CA VAL A 42 4.70 0.94 14.12
C VAL A 42 4.14 0.57 12.74
N VAL A 43 4.44 -0.63 12.25
CA VAL A 43 3.91 -1.13 10.97
C VAL A 43 2.39 -1.29 11.03
N GLY A 44 1.85 -1.82 12.12
CA GLY A 44 0.41 -1.96 12.34
C GLY A 44 -0.32 -0.62 12.39
N ALA A 45 0.23 0.37 13.09
CA ALA A 45 -0.29 1.74 13.10
C ALA A 45 -0.26 2.36 11.70
N ARG A 46 0.84 2.19 10.95
CA ARG A 46 0.94 2.69 9.57
C ARG A 46 -0.06 1.99 8.63
N LEU A 47 -0.31 0.70 8.85
CA LEU A 47 -1.31 -0.04 8.08
C LEU A 47 -2.72 0.47 8.35
N ILE A 48 -3.08 0.71 9.60
CA ILE A 48 -4.38 1.29 9.98
C ILE A 48 -4.55 2.68 9.35
N ASP A 49 -3.52 3.53 9.43
CA ASP A 49 -3.52 4.85 8.81
C ASP A 49 -3.70 4.78 7.28
N ALA A 50 -2.92 3.93 6.61
CA ALA A 50 -3.00 3.79 5.16
C ALA A 50 -4.31 3.16 4.65
N THR A 51 -4.89 2.22 5.41
CA THR A 51 -6.08 1.46 4.97
C THR A 51 -7.38 2.11 5.40
N ILE A 52 -7.46 2.59 6.64
CA ILE A 52 -8.67 3.19 7.19
C ILE A 52 -8.63 4.69 6.90
N ILE A 53 -7.67 5.42 7.46
CA ILE A 53 -7.69 6.90 7.44
C ILE A 53 -7.53 7.43 6.02
N GLN A 54 -6.50 7.00 5.30
CA GLN A 54 -6.29 7.40 3.91
C GLN A 54 -7.27 6.73 2.96
N GLY A 55 -7.75 5.52 3.25
CA GLY A 55 -8.78 4.85 2.46
C GLY A 55 -10.12 5.60 2.45
N TYR A 56 -10.53 6.16 3.61
CA TYR A 56 -11.72 7.00 3.70
C TYR A 56 -11.51 8.38 3.05
N LEU A 57 -10.32 8.97 3.18
CA LEU A 57 -10.01 10.28 2.57
C LEU A 57 -9.82 10.21 1.04
N SER A 58 -9.42 9.04 0.53
CA SER A 58 -9.20 8.78 -0.91
C SER A 58 -10.44 8.25 -1.62
N GLN A 59 -11.65 8.53 -1.12
CA GLN A 59 -12.89 8.40 -1.92
C GLN A 59 -12.90 9.42 -3.07
N GLN A 60 -11.95 9.29 -3.99
CA GLN A 60 -12.12 9.67 -5.37
C GLN A 60 -12.82 8.48 -6.05
N PRO A 61 -14.04 8.66 -6.57
CA PRO A 61 -14.78 7.60 -7.22
C PRO A 61 -14.20 7.36 -8.62
N ASP A 62 -13.01 6.77 -8.70
CA ASP A 62 -12.50 6.29 -9.97
C ASP A 62 -13.03 4.87 -10.21
N ALA A 63 -14.04 4.88 -11.08
CA ALA A 63 -14.71 3.77 -11.71
C ALA A 63 -13.87 2.49 -11.90
N ILE A 64 -14.43 1.40 -11.38
CA ILE A 64 -14.53 0.06 -12.00
C ILE A 64 -13.31 -0.39 -12.85
N GLY A 65 -12.51 -1.27 -12.26
CA GLY A 65 -11.76 -2.28 -13.00
C GLY A 65 -10.26 -2.24 -12.75
N ALA A 66 -9.82 -3.05 -11.79
CA ALA A 66 -8.49 -3.61 -11.59
C ALA A 66 -7.33 -3.05 -12.42
N ASP A 67 -6.32 -2.50 -11.76
CA ASP A 67 -4.99 -3.08 -11.95
C ASP A 67 -4.09 -2.95 -10.72
N GLU A 68 -3.21 -3.93 -10.64
CA GLU A 68 -2.32 -4.26 -9.55
C GLU A 68 -1.23 -3.20 -9.34
N GLY A 69 -0.73 -3.11 -8.10
CA GLY A 69 0.52 -2.41 -7.82
C GLY A 69 0.34 -0.93 -7.47
N LYS A 70 -0.30 -0.65 -6.33
CA LYS A 70 -0.05 0.59 -5.57
C LYS A 70 1.37 0.52 -4.98
N LYS A 71 2.37 0.51 -5.88
CA LYS A 71 3.71 0.98 -5.56
C LYS A 71 3.54 2.38 -4.99
N GLN A 72 4.33 2.63 -3.98
CA GLN A 72 4.52 3.92 -3.36
C GLN A 72 5.06 4.89 -4.40
N ASP A 73 4.18 5.42 -5.25
CA ASP A 73 4.40 6.73 -5.79
C ASP A 73 4.19 7.66 -4.60
N ILE A 74 5.31 8.13 -4.09
CA ILE A 74 5.39 9.41 -3.43
C ILE A 74 4.84 10.40 -4.46
N VAL A 75 3.51 10.58 -4.43
CA VAL A 75 2.78 11.53 -5.27
C VAL A 75 3.12 12.92 -4.73
N ALA A 76 4.36 13.36 -4.98
CA ALA A 76 4.54 14.69 -5.51
C ALA A 76 3.57 14.76 -6.68
N GLU A 77 2.58 15.61 -6.51
CA GLU A 77 1.49 15.85 -7.43
C GLU A 77 1.92 15.62 -8.88
N ASP A 78 1.10 14.88 -9.61
CA ASP A 78 1.01 14.81 -11.07
C ASP A 78 0.64 16.20 -11.67
N LYS A 79 1.22 17.28 -11.12
CA LYS A 79 1.40 18.56 -11.78
C LYS A 79 2.50 18.37 -12.81
N SER A 80 2.17 17.70 -13.92
CA SER A 80 2.74 17.92 -15.25
C SER A 80 2.62 16.68 -16.15
N LYS A 81 1.47 15.99 -16.20
CA LYS A 81 1.14 15.20 -17.41
C LYS A 81 1.13 16.05 -18.69
N PHE A 82 1.05 17.38 -18.55
CA PHE A 82 1.18 18.32 -19.66
C PHE A 82 2.60 18.85 -19.75
N ARG A 83 3.13 18.97 -20.98
CA ARG A 83 4.40 19.65 -21.22
C ARG A 83 4.27 21.12 -20.83
N ALA A 84 5.27 21.64 -20.12
CA ALA A 84 5.35 23.06 -19.76
C ALA A 84 5.37 23.97 -21.00
N ASP A 85 4.88 25.19 -20.82
CA ASP A 85 4.87 26.21 -21.86
C ASP A 85 6.30 26.64 -22.23
N ILE A 86 6.53 26.86 -23.52
CA ILE A 86 7.78 27.43 -24.04
C ILE A 86 7.55 28.89 -24.34
N ILE A 87 8.41 29.74 -23.77
CA ILE A 87 8.45 31.18 -24.00
C ILE A 87 9.79 31.60 -24.63
N ASP A 88 9.78 32.66 -25.43
CA ASP A 88 11.00 33.32 -25.93
C ASP A 88 11.62 34.25 -24.86
N ARG A 89 12.81 34.79 -25.12
CA ARG A 89 13.52 35.77 -24.27
C ARG A 89 12.71 37.03 -23.95
N ASN A 90 11.79 37.39 -24.84
CA ASN A 90 10.89 38.54 -24.66
C ASN A 90 9.61 38.16 -23.90
N GLY A 91 9.49 36.93 -23.40
CA GLY A 91 8.32 36.43 -22.67
C GLY A 91 7.13 36.03 -23.55
N VAL A 92 7.30 35.97 -24.87
CA VAL A 92 6.23 35.59 -25.82
C VAL A 92 6.06 34.07 -25.84
N LEU A 93 4.82 33.59 -25.72
CA LEU A 93 4.47 32.17 -25.78
C LEU A 93 4.70 31.60 -27.19
N LEU A 94 5.57 30.59 -27.29
CA LEU A 94 5.90 29.90 -28.53
C LEU A 94 5.19 28.54 -28.66
N ALA A 95 5.01 27.81 -27.56
CA ALA A 95 4.31 26.53 -27.58
C ALA A 95 3.64 26.26 -26.24
N THR A 96 2.39 25.80 -26.26
CA THR A 96 1.62 25.41 -25.07
C THR A 96 0.92 24.07 -25.28
N SER A 97 0.65 23.36 -24.19
CA SER A 97 -0.13 22.14 -24.21
C SER A 97 -1.60 22.47 -24.02
N LEU A 98 -2.42 22.25 -25.05
CA LEU A 98 -3.87 22.42 -24.94
C LEU A 98 -4.54 21.11 -24.56
N LYS A 99 -5.56 21.19 -23.70
CA LYS A 99 -6.41 20.04 -23.38
C LYS A 99 -7.33 19.77 -24.58
N THR A 100 -7.18 18.59 -25.19
CA THR A 100 -8.02 18.15 -26.30
C THR A 100 -8.77 16.87 -25.90
N ALA A 101 -10.05 16.78 -26.29
CA ALA A 101 -10.80 15.54 -26.12
C ALA A 101 -10.30 14.50 -27.13
N SER A 102 -9.88 13.33 -26.64
CA SER A 102 -9.59 12.16 -27.46
C SER A 102 -10.67 11.11 -27.24
N LEU A 103 -11.20 10.53 -28.32
CA LEU A 103 -12.15 9.43 -28.24
C LEU A 103 -11.43 8.10 -28.49
N PHE A 104 -11.59 7.15 -27.56
CA PHE A 104 -11.07 5.79 -27.67
C PHE A 104 -12.09 4.81 -27.09
N ALA A 105 -12.13 3.59 -27.64
CA ALA A 105 -12.96 2.51 -27.12
C ALA A 105 -12.23 1.17 -27.26
N ASP A 106 -12.31 0.35 -26.21
CA ASP A 106 -11.88 -1.06 -26.25
C ASP A 106 -13.00 -1.91 -26.87
N SER A 107 -12.71 -2.55 -28.00
CA SER A 107 -13.68 -3.32 -28.78
C SER A 107 -14.31 -4.47 -27.99
N LYS A 108 -13.60 -5.05 -27.01
CA LYS A 108 -14.12 -6.16 -26.19
C LYS A 108 -15.18 -5.73 -25.18
N LYS A 109 -15.28 -4.43 -24.88
CA LYS A 109 -16.20 -3.88 -23.88
C LYS A 109 -17.41 -3.18 -24.51
N ILE A 110 -17.54 -3.21 -25.85
CA ILE A 110 -18.66 -2.59 -26.56
C ILE A 110 -19.84 -3.55 -26.59
N LEU A 111 -20.95 -3.18 -25.95
CA LEU A 111 -22.16 -4.01 -25.86
C LEU A 111 -22.82 -4.26 -27.23
N SER A 112 -22.98 -3.20 -28.04
CA SER A 112 -23.58 -3.26 -29.39
C SER A 112 -22.70 -2.51 -30.38
N PRO A 113 -21.73 -3.17 -31.04
CA PRO A 113 -20.77 -2.51 -31.92
C PRO A 113 -21.41 -1.80 -33.12
N VAL A 114 -22.40 -2.45 -33.75
CA VAL A 114 -23.04 -1.93 -34.97
C VAL A 114 -23.88 -0.68 -34.69
N GLU A 115 -24.64 -0.69 -33.59
CA GLU A 115 -25.46 0.47 -33.20
C GLU A 115 -24.58 1.63 -32.74
N SER A 116 -23.56 1.34 -31.94
CA SER A 116 -22.59 2.34 -31.48
C SER A 116 -21.90 3.02 -32.67
N ALA A 117 -21.45 2.24 -33.66
CA ALA A 117 -20.85 2.79 -34.88
C ALA A 117 -21.82 3.68 -35.68
N LYS A 118 -23.08 3.24 -35.86
CA LYS A 118 -24.12 4.04 -36.52
C LYS A 118 -24.42 5.35 -35.78
N GLY A 119 -24.33 5.34 -34.44
CA GLY A 119 -24.47 6.54 -33.62
C GLY A 119 -23.29 7.49 -33.80
N LEU A 120 -22.06 6.97 -33.77
CA LEU A 120 -20.84 7.78 -33.90
C LEU A 120 -20.77 8.51 -35.26
N VAL A 121 -21.15 7.86 -36.36
CA VAL A 121 -21.20 8.48 -37.70
C VAL A 121 -22.18 9.66 -37.80
N LYS A 122 -23.15 9.78 -36.89
CA LYS A 122 -24.06 10.94 -36.86
C LYS A 122 -23.48 12.13 -36.12
N ILE A 123 -22.45 11.92 -35.29
CA ILE A 123 -21.86 12.94 -34.42
C ILE A 123 -20.56 13.49 -35.02
N PHE A 124 -19.81 12.65 -35.73
CA PHE A 124 -18.53 12.97 -36.39
C PHE A 124 -18.65 12.86 -37.91
#